data_AF-A0A7C0WRR8-F1
#
_entry.id   AF-A0A7C0WRR8-F1
#
_cell.length_a   1.000
_cell.length_b   1.000
_cell.length_c   1.000
_cell.angle_alpha   90.00
_cell.angle_beta   90.00
_cell.angle_gamma   90.00
#
_symmetry.space_group_name_H-M   'P 1'
#
loop_
_entity.id
_entity.type
_entity.pdbx_description
1 polymer ?
#
loop_
_entity_poly.entity_id
_entity_poly.type
_entity_poly.pdbx_seq_one_letter_code
_entity_poly.pdbx_strand_id
1 'polypeptide(L)'
;MSTMRKSSSVVLALAILVGIGLIVSVIWPGGVQAAVAKKLKLAACYSTPIEEPWPNVIHQACLKVAKETGIKYDMTEHIGYTDFEKVLREYCERGYDIITGDAFGNE
;
A
#
# COMPACT_ATOMS: atom_id res chain seq x y z
N MET A 1 -50.81 -24.92 28.23
CA MET A 1 -49.47 -25.49 28.06
C MET A 1 -49.23 -25.80 26.57
N SER A 2 -49.14 -24.80 25.68
CA SER A 2 -48.97 -25.03 24.22
C SER A 2 -48.05 -24.03 23.51
N THR A 3 -47.40 -23.12 24.24
CA THR A 3 -46.56 -22.04 23.67
C THR A 3 -45.07 -22.42 23.54
N MET A 4 -44.59 -23.47 24.20
CA MET A 4 -43.16 -23.82 24.23
C MET A 4 -42.61 -24.53 22.97
N ARG A 5 -43.46 -25.12 22.11
CA ARG A 5 -42.98 -25.93 20.96
C ARG A 5 -42.61 -25.11 19.72
N LYS A 6 -43.23 -23.93 19.52
CA LYS A 6 -42.97 -23.05 18.36
C LYS A 6 -41.65 -22.27 18.46
N SER A 7 -41.25 -21.86 19.67
CA SER A 7 -40.03 -21.07 19.90
C SER A 7 -38.75 -21.86 19.56
N SER A 8 -38.69 -23.14 19.95
CA SER A 8 -37.52 -23.99 19.70
C SER A 8 -37.30 -24.27 18.21
N SER A 9 -38.37 -24.43 17.42
CA SER A 9 -38.29 -24.61 15.96
C SER A 9 -37.82 -23.36 15.22
N VAL A 10 -38.17 -22.16 15.72
CA VAL A 10 -37.71 -20.88 15.14
C VAL A 10 -36.23 -20.65 15.41
N VAL A 11 -35.74 -20.96 16.62
CA VAL A 11 -34.31 -20.89 16.96
C VAL A 11 -33.48 -21.87 16.15
N LEU A 12 -33.99 -23.09 15.93
CA LEU A 12 -33.31 -24.09 15.09
C LEU A 12 -33.25 -23.67 13.62
N ALA A 13 -34.34 -23.10 13.09
CA ALA A 13 -34.38 -22.59 11.72
C ALA A 13 -33.43 -21.40 11.50
N LEU A 14 -33.35 -20.48 12.47
CA LEU A 14 -32.38 -19.37 12.46
C LEU A 14 -30.93 -19.87 12.55
N ALA A 15 -30.64 -20.86 13.39
CA ALA A 15 -29.30 -21.45 13.48
C ALA A 15 -28.89 -22.14 12.17
N ILE A 16 -29.82 -22.82 11.49
CA ILE A 16 -29.57 -23.46 10.19
C ILE A 16 -29.35 -22.41 9.10
N LEU A 17 -30.13 -21.33 9.07
CA LEU A 17 -29.95 -20.24 8.11
C LEU A 17 -28.60 -19.53 8.28
N VAL A 18 -28.18 -19.29 9.52
CA VAL A 18 -26.86 -18.72 9.83
C VAL A 18 -25.74 -19.71 9.45
N GLY A 19 -25.91 -21.00 9.74
CA GLY A 19 -24.96 -22.05 9.36
C GLY A 19 -24.79 -22.21 7.86
N ILE A 20 -25.89 -22.17 7.09
CA ILE A 20 -25.87 -22.21 5.62
C ILE A 20 -25.22 -20.94 5.07
N GLY A 21 -25.52 -19.76 5.62
CA GLY A 21 -24.90 -18.50 5.21
C GLY A 21 -23.37 -18.48 5.38
N LEU A 22 -22.85 -19.10 6.45
CA LEU A 22 -21.42 -19.25 6.69
C LEU A 22 -20.75 -20.29 5.76
N ILE A 23 -21.48 -21.30 5.31
CA ILE A 23 -20.97 -22.31 4.38
C ILE A 23 -20.96 -21.74 2.95
N VAL A 24 -21.97 -20.96 2.57
CA VAL A 24 -22.07 -20.32 1.24
C VAL A 24 -20.95 -19.28 1.04
N SER A 25 -20.53 -18.56 2.08
CA SER A 25 -19.45 -17.57 1.96
C SER A 25 -18.06 -18.18 1.73
N VAL A 26 -17.84 -19.44 2.12
CA VAL A 26 -16.56 -20.15 1.95
C VAL A 26 -16.45 -20.86 0.60
N ILE A 27 -17.58 -21.30 0.02
CA ILE A 27 -17.59 -22.11 -1.21
C ILE A 27 -17.88 -21.26 -2.45
N TRP A 28 -18.40 -20.04 -2.29
CA TRP A 28 -18.67 -19.15 -3.43
C TRP A 28 -17.36 -18.63 -4.05
N PRO A 29 -17.12 -18.81 -5.36
CA PRO A 29 -15.91 -18.31 -6.04
C PRO A 29 -15.76 -16.78 -6.02
N GLY A 30 -16.81 -16.04 -5.66
CA GLY A 30 -16.78 -14.59 -5.41
C GLY A 30 -16.91 -14.21 -3.92
N GLY A 31 -16.66 -15.15 -3.00
CA GLY A 31 -16.58 -14.84 -1.57
C GLY A 31 -15.50 -13.78 -1.38
N VAL A 32 -15.76 -12.77 -0.54
CA VAL A 32 -14.95 -11.55 -0.40
C VAL A 32 -13.45 -11.87 -0.42
N GLN A 33 -12.83 -11.77 -1.59
CA GLN A 33 -11.38 -11.78 -1.69
C GLN A 33 -10.95 -10.47 -1.06
N ALA A 34 -10.30 -10.54 0.11
CA ALA A 34 -9.58 -9.41 0.64
C ALA A 34 -8.58 -8.99 -0.45
N ALA A 35 -8.88 -7.89 -1.14
CA ALA A 35 -7.99 -7.37 -2.16
C ALA A 35 -6.66 -7.07 -1.49
N VAL A 36 -5.62 -7.83 -1.83
CA VAL A 36 -4.26 -7.53 -1.37
C VAL A 36 -3.89 -6.20 -2.02
N ALA A 37 -3.89 -5.13 -1.24
CA ALA A 37 -3.51 -3.82 -1.73
C ALA A 37 -2.11 -3.90 -2.34
N LYS A 38 -1.97 -3.50 -3.62
CA LYS A 38 -0.69 -3.41 -4.30
C LYS A 38 0.23 -2.52 -3.46
N LYS A 39 1.41 -3.03 -3.09
CA LYS A 39 2.42 -2.23 -2.40
C LYS A 39 2.91 -1.12 -3.33
N LEU A 40 2.86 0.12 -2.84
CA LEU A 40 3.35 1.28 -3.57
C LEU A 40 4.87 1.17 -3.81
N LYS A 41 5.31 1.74 -4.92
CA LYS A 41 6.71 1.94 -5.28
C LYS A 41 7.05 3.43 -5.15
N LEU A 42 8.00 3.75 -4.28
CA LEU A 42 8.52 5.08 -4.04
C LEU A 42 9.94 5.20 -4.62
N ALA A 43 10.22 6.27 -5.35
CA ALA A 43 11.56 6.66 -5.75
C ALA A 43 11.93 8.01 -5.14
N ALA A 44 13.16 8.15 -4.62
CA ALA A 44 13.76 9.43 -4.30
C ALA A 44 14.90 9.75 -5.28
N CYS A 45 14.87 10.93 -5.90
CA CYS A 45 15.86 11.39 -6.87
C CYS A 45 16.52 12.68 -6.35
N TYR A 46 17.83 12.66 -6.14
CA TYR A 46 18.58 13.82 -5.64
C TYR A 46 19.63 14.29 -6.65
N SER A 47 19.78 15.60 -6.74
CA SER A 47 20.76 16.28 -7.58
C SER A 47 22.15 16.20 -6.95
N THR A 48 22.22 16.31 -5.62
CA THR A 48 23.44 16.30 -4.81
C THR A 48 23.62 14.96 -4.07
N PRO A 49 24.78 14.72 -3.42
CA PRO A 49 25.03 13.50 -2.64
C PRO A 49 24.17 13.42 -1.38
N ILE A 50 23.88 12.20 -0.94
CA ILE A 50 23.05 11.90 0.23
C ILE A 50 23.74 12.24 1.56
N GLU A 51 25.05 12.48 1.54
CA GLU A 51 25.81 12.99 2.67
C GLU A 51 25.44 14.44 3.01
N GLU A 52 24.84 15.19 2.08
CA GLU A 52 24.34 16.53 2.39
C GLU A 52 23.15 16.47 3.37
N PRO A 53 23.05 17.44 4.31
CA PRO A 53 22.04 17.39 5.37
C PRO A 53 20.61 17.28 4.85
N TRP A 54 20.30 17.97 3.74
CA TRP A 54 18.94 18.05 3.22
C TRP A 54 18.48 16.74 2.55
N PRO A 55 19.17 16.21 1.52
CA PRO A 55 18.86 14.89 0.97
C PRO A 55 18.85 13.78 2.04
N ASN A 56 19.78 13.82 2.99
CA ASN A 56 19.90 12.82 4.04
C ASN A 56 18.60 12.67 4.85
N VAL A 57 18.05 13.79 5.31
CA VAL A 57 16.84 13.81 6.15
C VAL A 57 15.65 13.21 5.39
N ILE A 58 15.49 13.55 4.11
CA ILE A 58 14.41 13.02 3.27
C ILE A 58 14.60 11.52 3.03
N HIS A 59 15.83 11.07 2.79
CA HIS A 59 16.14 9.66 2.62
C HIS A 59 15.86 8.83 3.88
N GLN A 60 16.23 9.33 5.07
CA GLN A 60 15.90 8.67 6.34
C GLN A 60 14.38 8.59 6.56
N ALA A 61 13.62 9.63 6.18
CA ALA A 61 12.17 9.60 6.23
C ALA A 61 11.58 8.53 5.29
N CYS A 62 12.11 8.44 4.06
CA CYS A 62 11.70 7.44 3.08
C CYS A 62 12.00 6.00 3.55
N LEU A 63 13.19 5.76 4.14
CA LEU A 63 13.54 4.47 4.74
C LEU A 63 12.61 4.10 5.89
N LYS A 64 12.25 5.07 6.75
CA LYS A 64 11.29 4.85 7.84
C LYS A 64 9.92 4.42 7.29
N VAL A 65 9.39 5.13 6.29
CA VAL A 65 8.11 4.77 5.66
C VAL A 65 8.18 3.40 5.01
N ALA A 66 9.26 3.09 4.29
CA ALA A 66 9.49 1.78 3.69
C ALA A 66 9.49 0.66 4.73
N LYS A 67 10.13 0.89 5.88
CA LYS A 67 10.16 -0.07 7.00
C LYS A 67 8.79 -0.26 7.65
N GLU A 68 8.05 0.81 7.89
CA GLU A 68 6.78 0.77 8.63
C GLU A 68 5.61 0.23 7.78
N THR A 69 5.60 0.53 6.48
CA THR A 69 4.50 0.17 5.57
C THR A 69 4.85 -1.01 4.66
N GLY A 70 6.14 -1.33 4.53
CA GLY A 70 6.64 -2.37 3.66
C GLY A 70 6.61 -2.03 2.18
N ILE A 71 6.43 -0.76 1.79
CA ILE A 71 6.50 -0.28 0.39
C ILE A 71 7.89 -0.53 -0.21
N LYS A 72 7.96 -0.57 -1.54
CA LYS A 72 9.25 -0.63 -2.24
C LYS A 72 9.83 0.77 -2.32
N TYR A 73 11.10 0.93 -1.96
CA TYR A 73 11.80 2.21 -1.98
C TYR A 73 13.11 2.07 -2.76
N ASP A 74 13.28 2.92 -3.77
CA ASP A 74 14.52 3.07 -4.52
C ASP A 74 15.03 4.51 -4.40
N MET A 75 16.34 4.70 -4.48
CA MET A 75 16.98 6.01 -4.37
C MET A 75 18.07 6.16 -5.41
N THR A 76 18.20 7.36 -5.94
CA THR A 76 19.33 7.78 -6.77
C THR A 76 19.77 9.18 -6.38
N GLU A 77 21.07 9.41 -6.50
CA GLU A 77 21.75 10.66 -6.17
C GLU A 77 22.74 11.02 -7.28
N HIS A 78 23.43 12.16 -7.15
CA HIS A 78 24.41 12.65 -8.13
C HIS A 78 23.84 12.83 -9.56
N ILE A 79 22.54 13.13 -9.68
CA ILE A 79 21.96 13.36 -11.02
C ILE A 79 22.54 14.64 -11.65
N GLY A 80 22.81 15.66 -10.83
CA GLY A 80 23.16 16.99 -11.31
C GLY A 80 21.96 17.75 -11.90
N TYR A 81 21.98 19.09 -11.79
CA TYR A 81 20.82 19.91 -12.13
C TYR A 81 20.43 19.90 -13.61
N THR A 82 21.42 19.80 -14.51
CA THR A 82 21.19 19.80 -15.96
C THR A 82 20.43 18.56 -16.43
N ASP A 83 20.73 17.40 -15.84
CA ASP A 83 20.15 16.12 -16.23
C ASP A 83 18.92 15.74 -15.38
N PHE A 84 18.58 16.53 -14.36
CA PHE A 84 17.55 16.20 -13.37
C PHE A 84 16.17 15.93 -13.99
N GLU A 85 15.72 16.82 -14.89
CA GLU A 85 14.42 16.66 -15.56
C GLU A 85 14.38 15.37 -16.39
N LYS A 86 15.47 15.08 -17.11
CA LYS A 86 15.57 13.90 -17.96
C LYS A 86 15.47 12.63 -17.12
N VAL A 87 16.23 12.55 -16.03
CA VAL A 87 16.20 11.38 -15.13
C VAL A 87 14.83 11.23 -14.47
N LEU A 88 14.17 12.32 -14.05
CA LEU A 88 12.81 12.24 -13.51
C LEU A 88 11.82 11.64 -14.53
N ARG A 89 11.93 12.00 -15.82
CA ARG A 89 11.10 11.40 -16.89
C ARG A 89 11.35 9.91 -17.04
N GLU A 90 12.60 9.47 -17.00
CA GLU A 90 12.93 8.04 -17.02
C GLU A 90 12.32 7.29 -15.82
N TYR A 91 12.30 7.91 -14.64
CA TYR A 91 11.62 7.35 -13.46
C TYR A 91 10.09 7.30 -13.60
N CYS A 92 9.46 8.28 -14.26
CA CYS A 92 8.04 8.23 -14.57
C CYS A 92 7.69 7.02 -15.46
N GLU A 93 8.55 6.67 -16.41
CA GLU A 93 8.34 5.52 -17.31
C GLU A 93 8.56 4.16 -16.62
N ARG A 94 9.30 4.13 -15.51
CA ARG A 94 9.58 2.90 -14.73
C ARG A 94 8.43 2.43 -13.84
N GLY A 95 7.31 3.15 -13.82
CA GLY A 95 6.09 2.76 -13.12
C GLY A 95 6.19 2.83 -11.60
N TYR A 96 6.89 3.85 -11.09
CA TYR A 96 6.79 4.25 -9.69
C TYR A 96 5.44 4.89 -9.42
N ASP A 97 4.89 4.66 -8.23
CA ASP A 97 3.61 5.26 -7.82
C ASP A 97 3.85 6.63 -7.16
N ILE A 98 5.02 6.86 -6.57
CA ILE A 98 5.45 8.13 -5.97
C ILE A 98 6.90 8.42 -6.35
N ILE A 99 7.18 9.65 -6.77
CA ILE A 99 8.53 10.16 -7.01
C ILE A 99 8.70 11.43 -6.18
N THR A 100 9.77 11.49 -5.38
CA THR A 100 10.17 12.65 -4.58
C THR A 100 11.61 13.04 -4.90
N GLY A 101 11.99 14.28 -4.60
CA GLY A 101 13.34 14.76 -4.85
C GLY A 101 13.49 16.24 -4.57
N ASP A 102 14.48 16.85 -5.20
CA ASP A 102 14.76 18.27 -5.07
C ASP A 102 13.76 19.13 -5.83
N ALA A 103 13.32 20.22 -5.21
CA ALA A 103 12.50 21.25 -5.84
C ALA A 103 13.34 22.44 -6.35
N PHE A 104 14.51 22.65 -5.76
CA PHE A 104 15.41 23.76 -6.05
C PHE A 104 16.85 23.27 -6.06
N GLY A 105 17.69 23.91 -6.87
CA GLY A 105 19.12 23.68 -6.78
C GLY A 105 19.73 24.40 -5.57
N ASN A 106 20.74 23.77 -4.97
CA ASN A 106 21.71 24.47 -4.12
C ASN A 106 22.68 25.25 -5.03
N GLU A 107 22.78 26.55 -4.78
CA GLU A 107 23.74 27.48 -5.40
C GLU A 107 25.07 27.49 -4.64
#